data_AF-A0A3A4PSI1-F1
#
_entry.id   AF-A0A3A4PSI1-F1
#
_cell.length_a   1.000
_cell.length_b   1.000
_cell.length_c   1.000
_cell.angle_alpha   90.00
_cell.angle_beta   90.00
_cell.angle_gamma   90.00
#
_symmetry.space_group_name_H-M   'P 1'
#
loop_
_entity.id
_entity.type
_entity.pdbx_description
1 polymer ?
#
loop_
_entity_poly.entity_id
_entity_poly.type
_entity_poly.pdbx_seq_one_letter_code
_entity_poly.pdbx_strand_id
1 'polypeptide(L)'
;MLVETFGGHPTIRRMEAFALMQRVLNEQCEVRGEGEEAKVERKEPKEVSSKSLQNPSDADAGYSGHKGEGYQVQLMETYTVEEPSDESGGKEENEKKKKPNFITYAKVEPAYCSDSDALLPAIQETKERGCAPEELVADTAYGSDDNVQQAAQEGVGEAPREIREGEKGHFG
;
A
#
# COMPACT_ATOMS: atom_id res chain seq x y z
N MET A 1 -19.71 22.34 23.58
CA MET A 1 -19.12 20.99 23.31
C MET A 1 -17.76 20.83 24.01
N LEU A 2 -17.33 19.61 24.39
CA LEU A 2 -16.04 19.34 25.06
C LEU A 2 -14.84 20.02 24.38
N VAL A 3 -14.75 19.90 23.05
CA VAL A 3 -13.67 20.51 22.25
C VAL A 3 -13.66 22.04 22.34
N GLU A 4 -14.82 22.69 22.34
CA GLU A 4 -14.94 24.14 22.50
C GLU A 4 -14.58 24.59 23.91
N THR A 5 -15.13 23.90 24.92
CA THR A 5 -14.94 24.23 26.34
C THR A 5 -13.46 24.17 26.74
N PHE A 6 -12.73 23.18 26.24
CA PHE A 6 -11.32 22.97 26.61
C PHE A 6 -10.32 23.48 25.57
N GLY A 7 -10.76 23.97 24.41
CA GLY A 7 -9.89 24.47 23.34
C GLY A 7 -9.01 25.66 23.75
N GLY A 8 -9.45 26.45 24.73
CA GLY A 8 -8.69 27.55 25.33
C GLY A 8 -7.72 27.13 26.45
N HIS A 9 -7.77 25.89 26.93
CA HIS A 9 -6.97 25.45 28.07
C HIS A 9 -5.58 24.93 27.62
N PRO A 10 -4.46 25.63 27.92
CA PRO A 10 -3.16 25.34 27.32
C PRO A 10 -2.62 23.94 27.61
N THR A 11 -2.95 23.37 28.77
CA THR A 11 -2.52 22.02 29.15
C THR A 11 -3.28 20.95 28.39
N ILE A 12 -4.58 21.14 28.17
CA ILE A 12 -5.44 20.12 27.53
C ILE A 12 -5.18 20.11 26.03
N ARG A 13 -5.02 21.28 25.42
CA ARG A 13 -4.70 21.42 24.00
C ARG A 13 -3.38 20.73 23.58
N ARG A 14 -2.46 20.48 24.53
CA ARG A 14 -1.20 19.78 24.29
C ARG A 14 -1.31 18.26 24.42
N MET A 15 -2.46 17.73 24.83
CA MET A 15 -2.67 16.30 24.97
C MET A 15 -2.97 15.67 23.60
N GLU A 16 -2.28 14.57 23.29
CA GLU A 16 -2.54 13.82 22.06
C GLU A 16 -3.99 13.32 21.99
N ALA A 17 -4.53 12.83 23.10
CA ALA A 17 -5.93 12.40 23.19
C ALA A 17 -6.92 13.53 22.82
N PHE A 18 -6.59 14.79 23.17
CA PHE A 18 -7.41 15.94 22.79
C PHE A 18 -7.29 16.23 21.29
N ALA A 19 -6.08 16.17 20.73
CA ALA A 19 -5.86 16.32 19.29
C ALA A 19 -6.60 15.24 18.48
N LEU A 20 -6.57 13.99 18.93
CA LEU A 20 -7.31 12.88 18.31
C LEU A 20 -8.83 13.10 18.39
N MET A 21 -9.34 13.55 19.54
CA MET A 21 -10.76 13.89 19.69
C MET A 21 -11.18 15.02 18.73
N GLN A 22 -10.37 16.06 18.60
CA GLN A 22 -10.61 17.13 17.63
C GLN A 22 -10.60 16.61 16.19
N ARG A 23 -9.67 15.70 15.88
CA ARG A 23 -9.57 15.06 14.57
C ARG A 23 -10.82 14.24 14.24
N VAL A 24 -11.29 13.37 15.14
CA VAL A 24 -12.54 12.61 14.97
C VAL A 24 -13.72 13.55 14.72
N LEU A 25 -13.86 14.58 15.55
CA LEU A 25 -14.95 15.53 15.43
C LEU A 25 -14.96 16.24 14.06
N ASN A 26 -13.80 16.73 13.61
CA ASN A 26 -13.70 17.45 12.33
C ASN A 26 -13.88 16.53 11.12
N GLU A 27 -13.33 15.32 11.19
CA GLU A 27 -13.32 14.39 10.06
C GLU A 27 -14.66 13.65 9.92
N GLN A 28 -15.28 13.24 11.02
CA GLN A 28 -16.42 12.30 11.01
C GLN A 28 -17.75 12.91 11.46
N CYS A 29 -17.75 14.14 11.98
CA CYS A 29 -18.97 14.80 12.46
C CYS A 29 -19.22 16.13 11.76
N GLU A 30 -20.50 16.51 11.73
CA GLU A 30 -20.96 17.86 11.40
C GLU A 30 -21.45 18.51 12.69
N VAL A 31 -20.97 19.73 12.97
CA VAL A 31 -21.41 20.53 14.11
C VAL A 31 -22.40 21.57 13.62
N ARG A 32 -23.63 21.54 14.14
CA ARG A 32 -24.73 22.45 13.78
C ARG A 32 -25.07 23.35 14.96
N GLY A 33 -25.12 24.66 14.73
CA GLY A 33 -25.36 25.66 15.77
C GLY A 33 -24.08 26.08 16.51
N GLU A 34 -24.22 26.94 17.52
CA GLU A 34 -23.11 27.49 18.30
C GLU A 34 -23.40 27.45 19.80
N GLY A 35 -22.36 27.34 20.62
CA GLY A 35 -22.48 27.43 22.08
C GLY A 35 -23.24 26.27 22.71
N GLU A 36 -24.21 26.58 23.58
CA GLU A 36 -25.02 25.57 24.30
C GLU A 36 -26.02 24.84 23.39
N GLU A 37 -26.34 25.41 22.22
CA GLU A 37 -27.28 24.82 21.25
C GLU A 37 -26.57 23.93 20.22
N ALA A 38 -25.24 23.87 20.24
CA ALA A 38 -24.45 23.10 19.29
C ALA A 38 -24.79 21.60 19.36
N LYS A 39 -25.16 21.03 18.21
CA LYS A 39 -25.44 19.60 18.02
C LYS A 39 -24.36 18.98 17.16
N VAL A 40 -23.93 17.78 17.56
CA VAL A 40 -22.96 16.97 16.82
C VAL A 40 -23.71 15.82 16.16
N GLU A 41 -23.68 15.78 14.84
CA GLU A 41 -24.27 14.71 14.03
C GLU A 41 -23.15 13.97 13.28
N ARG A 42 -23.28 12.65 13.12
CA ARG A 42 -22.31 11.87 12.35
C ARG A 42 -22.53 12.15 10.87
N LYS A 43 -21.45 12.39 10.13
CA LYS A 43 -21.50 12.43 8.66
C LYS A 43 -22.00 11.10 8.11
N GLU A 44 -22.58 11.14 6.92
CA GLU A 44 -22.89 9.91 6.20
C GLU A 44 -21.59 9.18 5.83
N PRO A 45 -21.56 7.82 5.82
CA PRO A 45 -20.32 7.08 5.57
C PRO A 45 -19.59 7.48 4.29
N LYS A 46 -20.33 7.84 3.24
CA LYS A 46 -19.80 8.30 1.95
C LYS A 46 -19.11 9.67 1.98
N GLU A 47 -19.38 10.48 3.00
CA GLU A 47 -18.81 11.82 3.19
C GLU A 47 -17.57 11.79 4.08
N VAL A 48 -17.33 10.67 4.77
CA VAL A 48 -16.14 10.45 5.58
C VAL A 48 -15.01 10.02 4.66
N SER A 49 -13.91 10.77 4.67
CA SER A 49 -12.74 10.43 3.88
C SER A 49 -12.12 9.12 4.34
N SER A 50 -11.63 8.32 3.40
CA SER A 50 -10.76 7.15 3.65
C SER A 50 -9.46 7.48 4.41
N LYS A 51 -9.09 8.77 4.48
CA LYS A 51 -7.95 9.28 5.27
C LYS A 51 -8.33 9.63 6.72
N SER A 52 -9.60 9.51 7.07
CA SER A 52 -10.06 9.80 8.43
C SER A 52 -9.41 8.87 9.43
N LEU A 53 -9.27 9.35 10.66
CA LEU A 53 -8.74 8.61 11.79
C LEU A 53 -9.55 7.33 12.02
N GLN A 54 -8.93 6.17 11.77
CA GLN A 54 -9.56 4.86 12.01
C GLN A 54 -9.27 4.36 13.42
N ASN A 55 -8.01 4.42 13.84
CA ASN A 55 -7.55 3.91 15.12
C ASN A 55 -6.87 5.01 15.95
N PRO A 56 -7.40 5.39 17.12
CA PRO A 56 -6.74 6.38 17.98
C PRO A 56 -5.35 5.96 18.48
N SER A 57 -5.04 4.66 18.50
CA SER A 57 -3.71 4.16 18.91
C SER A 57 -2.68 4.23 17.77
N ASP A 58 -3.16 4.38 16.53
CA ASP A 58 -2.34 4.45 15.32
C ASP A 58 -3.01 5.41 14.32
N ALA A 59 -2.68 6.68 14.48
CA ALA A 59 -3.37 7.77 13.79
C ALA A 59 -3.06 7.84 12.29
N ASP A 60 -2.05 7.11 11.83
CA ASP A 60 -1.59 7.08 10.44
C ASP A 60 -2.22 5.92 9.64
N ALA A 61 -2.88 4.98 10.33
CA ALA A 61 -3.65 3.93 9.70
C ALA A 61 -4.84 4.51 8.90
N GLY A 62 -4.89 4.15 7.62
CA GLY A 62 -5.94 4.58 6.70
C GLY A 62 -7.06 3.54 6.56
N TYR A 63 -8.03 3.83 5.69
CA TYR A 63 -9.09 2.90 5.32
C TYR A 63 -9.19 2.72 3.81
N SER A 64 -9.50 1.52 3.35
CA SER A 64 -9.90 1.26 1.96
C SER A 64 -11.09 0.32 1.95
N GLY A 65 -12.08 0.59 1.09
CA GLY A 65 -13.24 -0.29 0.93
C GLY A 65 -12.88 -1.70 0.45
N HIS A 66 -11.70 -1.87 -0.16
CA HIS A 66 -11.23 -3.17 -0.66
C HIS A 66 -10.22 -3.84 0.29
N LYS A 67 -9.39 -3.05 0.98
CA LYS A 67 -8.27 -3.55 1.81
C LYS A 67 -8.58 -3.54 3.31
N GLY A 68 -9.62 -2.81 3.73
CA GLY A 68 -9.95 -2.58 5.13
C GLY A 68 -9.15 -1.45 5.76
N GLU A 69 -9.10 -1.45 7.09
CA GLU A 69 -8.32 -0.50 7.88
C GLU A 69 -6.85 -0.94 8.01
N GLY A 70 -5.93 0.04 8.07
CA GLY A 70 -4.52 -0.19 8.31
C GLY A 70 -3.61 0.31 7.19
N TYR A 71 -2.71 -0.56 6.76
CA TYR A 71 -1.63 -0.26 5.82
C TYR A 71 -1.59 -1.27 4.68
N GLN A 72 -0.95 -0.87 3.60
CA GLN A 72 -0.52 -1.75 2.52
C GLN A 72 0.99 -1.67 2.36
N VAL A 73 1.57 -2.69 1.74
CA VAL A 73 3.00 -2.72 1.41
C VAL A 73 3.18 -3.04 -0.06
N GLN A 74 4.08 -2.31 -0.70
CA GLN A 74 4.58 -2.55 -2.05
C GLN A 74 5.94 -3.21 -1.92
N LEU A 75 6.11 -4.41 -2.51
CA LEU A 75 7.34 -5.18 -2.43
C LEU A 75 7.89 -5.45 -3.83
N MET A 76 9.22 -5.39 -3.94
CA MET A 76 9.95 -5.95 -5.07
C MET A 76 10.94 -6.97 -4.53
N GLU A 77 10.96 -8.15 -5.12
CA GLU A 77 11.91 -9.20 -4.77
C GLU A 77 12.56 -9.80 -6.01
N THR A 78 13.78 -10.30 -5.84
CA THR A 78 14.41 -11.17 -6.84
C THR A 78 13.81 -12.56 -6.72
N TYR A 79 13.63 -13.26 -7.83
CA TYR A 79 13.26 -14.68 -7.83
C TYR A 79 14.29 -15.50 -8.60
N THR A 80 14.34 -16.80 -8.32
CA THR A 80 15.17 -17.76 -9.05
C THR A 80 14.26 -18.71 -9.80
N VAL A 81 14.44 -18.86 -11.11
CA VAL A 81 13.75 -19.86 -11.91
C VAL A 81 14.47 -21.21 -11.72
N GLU A 82 13.74 -22.23 -11.29
CA GLU A 82 14.27 -23.60 -11.32
C GLU A 82 14.22 -24.09 -12.77
N GLU A 83 15.37 -24.26 -13.41
CA GLU A 83 15.39 -24.91 -14.72
C GLU A 83 14.96 -26.38 -14.58
N PRO A 84 14.14 -26.92 -15.50
CA PRO A 84 13.77 -28.32 -15.48
C PRO A 84 15.05 -29.15 -15.56
N SER A 85 15.39 -29.83 -14.46
CA SER A 85 16.56 -30.68 -14.43
C SER A 85 16.39 -31.78 -15.47
N ASP A 86 17.23 -31.76 -16.51
CA ASP A 86 17.41 -32.93 -17.38
C ASP A 86 17.58 -34.16 -16.49
N GLU A 87 16.74 -35.18 -16.67
CA GLU A 87 16.62 -36.40 -15.84
C GLU A 87 17.90 -37.26 -15.79
N SER A 88 19.06 -36.74 -16.20
CA SER A 88 20.35 -37.44 -16.27
C SER A 88 21.42 -36.92 -15.30
N GLY A 89 21.14 -35.88 -14.51
CA GLY A 89 22.08 -35.34 -13.50
C GLY A 89 21.65 -35.63 -12.07
N GLY A 90 22.53 -36.26 -11.27
CA GLY A 90 22.25 -36.69 -9.90
C GLY A 90 21.69 -35.59 -8.99
N LYS A 91 20.66 -35.95 -8.20
CA LYS A 91 19.91 -35.08 -7.26
C LYS A 91 20.76 -34.35 -6.21
N GLU A 92 22.03 -34.71 -6.00
CA GLU A 92 22.84 -34.23 -4.88
C GLU A 92 23.68 -32.97 -5.19
N GLU A 93 23.83 -32.58 -6.46
CA GLU A 93 24.61 -31.38 -6.82
C GLU A 93 23.77 -30.10 -7.00
N ASN A 94 22.44 -30.23 -7.20
CA ASN A 94 21.53 -29.11 -7.45
C ASN A 94 21.12 -28.33 -6.19
N GLU A 95 21.24 -28.90 -4.99
CA GLU A 95 20.89 -28.19 -3.75
C GLU A 95 21.92 -27.12 -3.35
N LYS A 96 23.17 -27.20 -3.83
CA LYS A 96 24.27 -26.32 -3.41
C LYS A 96 24.32 -24.96 -4.11
N LYS A 97 23.39 -24.64 -5.02
CA LYS A 97 23.40 -23.38 -5.79
C LYS A 97 22.04 -22.67 -5.86
N LYS A 98 21.11 -22.91 -4.93
CA LYS A 98 19.95 -22.03 -4.80
C LYS A 98 20.43 -20.67 -4.29
N LYS A 99 20.50 -19.69 -5.19
CA LYS A 99 20.80 -18.30 -4.82
C LYS A 99 19.68 -17.79 -3.89
N PRO A 100 20.01 -17.08 -2.80
CA PRO A 100 19.00 -16.47 -1.97
C PRO A 100 18.25 -15.40 -2.77
N ASN A 101 16.94 -15.35 -2.58
CA ASN A 101 16.10 -14.26 -3.06
C ASN A 101 16.15 -13.11 -2.06
N PHE A 102 16.17 -11.87 -2.56
CA PHE A 102 16.24 -10.65 -1.78
C PHE A 102 15.03 -9.76 -2.05
N ILE A 103 14.51 -9.15 -0.99
CA ILE A 103 13.62 -7.99 -1.11
C ILE A 103 14.50 -6.80 -1.47
N THR A 104 14.29 -6.23 -2.66
CA THR A 104 15.04 -5.08 -3.18
C THR A 104 14.33 -3.75 -2.92
N TYR A 105 13.02 -3.79 -2.67
CA TYR A 105 12.22 -2.61 -2.36
C TYR A 105 11.06 -2.98 -1.44
N ALA A 106 10.79 -2.10 -0.47
CA ALA A 106 9.63 -2.20 0.41
C ALA A 106 9.12 -0.79 0.73
N LYS A 107 7.86 -0.50 0.38
CA LYS A 107 7.21 0.77 0.71
C LYS A 107 5.90 0.51 1.43
N VAL A 108 5.81 0.99 2.67
CA VAL A 108 4.60 0.89 3.49
C VAL A 108 3.81 2.19 3.36
N GLU A 109 2.51 2.08 3.09
CA GLU A 109 1.61 3.22 2.92
C GLU A 109 0.26 2.95 3.58
N PRO A 110 -0.49 3.98 3.98
CA PRO A 110 -1.85 3.80 4.47
C PRO A 110 -2.74 3.05 3.46
N ALA A 111 -3.71 2.29 3.96
CA ALA A 111 -4.55 1.42 3.13
C ALA A 111 -5.32 2.15 2.00
N TYR A 112 -5.58 3.45 2.15
CA TYR A 112 -6.29 4.25 1.14
C TYR A 112 -5.46 4.54 -0.11
N CYS A 113 -4.15 4.33 -0.08
CA CYS A 113 -3.27 4.64 -1.21
C CYS A 113 -3.54 3.68 -2.38
N SER A 114 -3.54 4.23 -3.60
CA SER A 114 -3.59 3.42 -4.81
C SER A 114 -2.24 2.73 -5.03
N ASP A 115 -2.28 1.50 -5.53
CA ASP A 115 -1.11 0.72 -5.92
C ASP A 115 -0.81 0.81 -7.43
N SER A 116 -1.74 1.32 -8.25
CA SER A 116 -1.59 1.36 -9.72
C SER A 116 -0.32 2.07 -10.19
N ASP A 117 0.12 3.11 -9.49
CA ASP A 117 1.32 3.91 -9.83
C ASP A 117 2.56 3.49 -9.02
N ALA A 118 2.52 2.36 -8.30
CA ALA A 118 3.61 1.98 -7.40
C ALA A 118 4.86 1.47 -8.11
N LEU A 119 4.75 1.09 -9.39
CA LEU A 119 5.84 0.47 -10.15
C LEU A 119 6.99 1.45 -10.42
N LEU A 120 6.69 2.62 -10.97
CA LEU A 120 7.71 3.60 -11.33
C LEU A 120 8.54 4.08 -10.12
N PRO A 121 7.94 4.44 -8.95
CA PRO A 121 8.70 4.76 -7.75
C PRO A 121 9.65 3.64 -7.31
N ALA A 122 9.21 2.38 -7.43
CA ALA A 122 10.03 1.24 -7.05
C ALA A 122 11.26 1.07 -7.97
N ILE A 123 11.07 1.27 -9.28
CA ILE A 123 12.17 1.26 -10.27
C ILE A 123 13.15 2.41 -10.00
N GLN A 124 12.65 3.63 -9.78
CA GLN A 124 13.50 4.79 -9.54
C GLN A 124 14.33 4.64 -8.25
N GLU A 125 13.73 4.19 -7.15
CA GLU A 125 14.45 4.02 -5.89
C GLU A 125 15.47 2.87 -5.95
N THR A 126 15.15 1.77 -6.64
CA THR A 126 16.13 0.69 -6.86
C THR A 126 17.27 1.13 -7.77
N LYS A 127 17.01 1.98 -8.76
CA LYS A 127 18.02 2.56 -9.65
C LYS A 127 18.97 3.49 -8.91
N GLU A 128 18.44 4.37 -8.05
CA GLU A 128 19.24 5.24 -7.18
C GLU A 128 20.15 4.44 -6.25
N ARG A 129 19.69 3.28 -5.77
CA ARG A 129 20.47 2.37 -4.93
C ARG A 129 21.44 1.47 -5.71
N GLY A 130 21.43 1.53 -7.04
CA GLY A 130 22.28 0.71 -7.91
C GLY A 130 21.89 -0.77 -7.94
N CYS A 131 20.62 -1.10 -7.65
CA CYS A 131 20.07 -2.45 -7.63
C CYS A 131 18.78 -2.59 -8.45
N ALA A 132 18.57 -1.70 -9.42
CA ALA A 132 17.45 -1.81 -10.36
C ALA A 132 17.50 -3.14 -11.13
N PRO A 133 16.35 -3.79 -11.35
CA PRO A 133 16.27 -5.00 -12.15
C PRO A 133 16.48 -4.70 -13.64
N GLU A 134 16.97 -5.68 -14.39
CA GLU A 134 17.00 -5.61 -15.87
C GLU A 134 15.61 -5.95 -16.45
N GLU A 135 14.95 -6.94 -15.86
CA GLU A 135 13.60 -7.36 -16.19
C GLU A 135 12.74 -7.46 -14.92
N LEU A 136 11.48 -7.07 -15.03
CA LEU A 136 10.55 -7.11 -13.92
C LEU A 136 9.26 -7.83 -14.32
N VAL A 137 8.81 -8.74 -13.45
CA VAL A 137 7.50 -9.38 -13.50
C VAL A 137 6.63 -8.76 -12.42
N ALA A 138 5.40 -8.40 -12.76
CA ALA A 138 4.45 -7.83 -11.81
C ALA A 138 3.07 -8.48 -11.95
N ASP A 139 2.26 -8.38 -10.90
CA ASP A 139 0.86 -8.81 -10.95
C ASP A 139 0.09 -8.04 -12.01
N THR A 140 -1.00 -8.63 -12.52
CA THR A 140 -1.83 -8.05 -13.59
C THR A 140 -2.28 -6.62 -13.29
N ALA A 141 -2.49 -6.27 -12.01
CA ALA A 141 -2.89 -4.93 -11.61
C ALA A 141 -1.82 -3.85 -11.88
N TYR A 142 -0.54 -4.23 -11.98
CA TYR A 142 0.57 -3.31 -12.25
C TYR A 142 0.98 -3.28 -13.73
N GLY A 143 0.46 -4.18 -14.56
CA GLY A 143 0.80 -4.28 -15.99
C GLY A 143 -0.03 -3.37 -16.90
N SER A 144 -0.34 -2.14 -16.46
CA SER A 144 -1.02 -1.15 -17.32
C SER A 144 -0.09 -0.66 -18.44
N ASP A 145 -0.64 -0.25 -19.58
CA ASP A 145 0.15 0.27 -20.71
C ASP A 145 1.09 1.41 -20.29
N ASP A 146 0.62 2.30 -19.41
CA ASP A 146 1.41 3.41 -18.88
C ASP A 146 2.61 2.92 -18.06
N ASN A 147 2.41 1.92 -17.20
CA ASN A 147 3.49 1.35 -16.39
C ASN A 147 4.54 0.65 -17.24
N VAL A 148 4.13 -0.08 -18.28
CA VAL A 148 5.03 -0.75 -19.21
C VAL A 148 5.88 0.29 -19.97
N GLN A 149 5.25 1.35 -20.47
CA GLN A 149 5.96 2.41 -21.19
C GLN A 149 6.96 3.14 -20.28
N GLN A 150 6.59 3.42 -19.03
CA GLN A 150 7.46 4.09 -18.06
C GLN A 150 8.64 3.21 -17.64
N ALA A 151 8.40 1.92 -17.38
CA ALA A 151 9.48 0.98 -17.06
C ALA A 151 10.50 0.88 -18.20
N ALA A 152 10.02 0.82 -19.45
CA ALA A 152 10.88 0.79 -20.63
C ALA A 152 11.71 2.07 -20.78
N GLN A 153 11.15 3.25 -20.47
CA GLN A 153 11.89 4.52 -20.45
C GLN A 153 13.00 4.54 -19.38
N GLU A 154 12.78 3.87 -18.25
CA GLU A 154 13.78 3.72 -17.19
C GLU A 154 14.85 2.66 -17.49
N GLY A 155 14.70 1.92 -18.59
CA GLY A 155 15.62 0.87 -19.04
C GLY A 155 15.32 -0.52 -18.47
N VAL A 156 14.11 -0.73 -17.93
CA VAL A 156 13.66 -2.00 -17.37
C VAL A 156 12.69 -2.66 -18.34
N GLY A 157 12.99 -3.90 -18.75
CA GLY A 157 12.11 -4.71 -19.58
C GLY A 157 10.97 -5.35 -18.77
N GLU A 158 9.84 -5.60 -19.43
CA GLU A 158 8.83 -6.51 -18.89
C GLU A 158 9.24 -7.93 -19.27
N ALA A 159 9.41 -8.83 -18.29
CA ALA A 159 9.71 -10.22 -18.61
C ALA A 159 8.44 -10.87 -19.22
N PRO A 160 8.56 -11.78 -20.20
CA PRO A 160 7.41 -12.48 -20.75
C PRO A 160 6.67 -13.22 -19.62
N ARG A 161 5.35 -12.98 -19.50
CA ARG A 161 4.52 -13.70 -18.54
C ARG A 161 4.69 -15.21 -18.75
N GLU A 162 5.25 -15.92 -17.77
CA GLU A 162 5.04 -17.36 -17.71
C GLU A 162 3.54 -17.58 -17.51
N ILE A 163 2.86 -17.99 -18.58
CA ILE A 163 1.52 -18.54 -18.49
C ILE A 163 1.66 -19.78 -17.61
N ARG A 164 1.19 -19.70 -16.37
CA ARG A 164 0.91 -20.92 -15.59
C ARG A 164 -0.11 -21.72 -16.38
N GLU A 165 0.33 -22.75 -17.09
CA GLU A 165 -0.55 -23.74 -17.70
C GLU A 165 -1.36 -24.41 -16.59
N GLY A 166 -2.55 -23.87 -16.29
CA GLY A 166 -3.32 -24.34 -15.14
C GLY A 166 -4.74 -23.82 -14.99
N GLU A 167 -5.14 -22.72 -15.65
CA GLU A 167 -6.53 -22.24 -15.57
C GLU A 167 -7.26 -22.38 -16.91
N LYS A 168 -7.69 -23.61 -17.21
CA LYS A 168 -8.89 -23.82 -18.03
C LYS A 168 -10.12 -23.49 -17.18
N GLY A 169 -10.39 -22.19 -17.01
CA GLY A 169 -11.63 -21.67 -16.44
C GLY A 169 -12.75 -21.73 -17.48
N HIS A 170 -13.75 -22.55 -17.20
CA HIS A 170 -14.96 -22.77 -17.96
C HIS A 170 -15.75 -21.45 -18.11
N PHE A 171 -15.85 -20.91 -19.33
CA PHE A 171 -16.83 -19.88 -19.65
C PHE A 171 -18.13 -20.56 -20.07
N GLY A 172 -19.16 -20.42 -19.22
CA GLY A 172 -20.57 -20.56 -19.59
C GLY A 172 -21.17 -19.19 -19.87
#